data_AF-A0A4R6VDF8-F1
#
_entry.id   AF-A0A4R6VDF8-F1
#
_cell.length_a   1.000
_cell.length_b   1.000
_cell.length_c   1.000
_cell.angle_alpha   90.00
_cell.angle_beta   90.00
_cell.angle_gamma   90.00
#
_symmetry.space_group_name_H-M   'P 1'
#
loop_
_entity.id
_entity.type
_entity.pdbx_description
1 polymer ?
#
loop_
_entity_poly.entity_id
_entity_poly.type
_entity_poly.pdbx_seq_one_letter_code
_entity_poly.pdbx_strand_id
1 'polypeptide(L)'
;MCLLILLLILGPRAVIVVWWLLAPVTWSVAFGGTLLLPILGFLILPWTTLMYVLVAPGGVVGVDFLWLALALFADIASHAGGNVYRRRRA
;
A
#
# COMPACT_ATOMS: atom_id res chain seq x y z
N MET A 1 -15.85 -6.67 -14.59
CA MET A 1 -15.99 -5.90 -13.33
C MET A 1 -15.35 -6.56 -12.10
N CYS A 2 -15.21 -7.89 -12.02
CA CYS A 2 -14.52 -8.52 -10.87
C CYS A 2 -12.99 -8.53 -11.00
N LEU A 3 -12.45 -8.77 -12.20
CA LEU A 3 -11.01 -8.83 -12.46
C LEU A 3 -10.27 -7.53 -12.11
N LEU A 4 -10.86 -6.38 -12.43
CA LEU A 4 -10.26 -5.07 -12.15
C LEU A 4 -10.23 -4.76 -10.64
N ILE A 5 -11.26 -5.15 -9.90
CA ILE A 5 -11.33 -5.01 -8.43
C ILE A 5 -10.38 -6.01 -7.75
N LEU A 6 -10.28 -7.24 -8.27
CA LEU A 6 -9.31 -8.23 -7.81
C LEU A 6 -7.88 -7.75 -8.03
N LEU A 7 -7.60 -7.17 -9.20
CA LEU A 7 -6.30 -6.59 -9.51
C LEU A 7 -6.02 -5.35 -8.66
N LEU A 8 -7.02 -4.54 -8.31
CA LEU A 8 -6.84 -3.35 -7.47
C LEU A 8 -6.67 -3.67 -5.97
N ILE A 9 -7.23 -4.78 -5.48
CA ILE A 9 -7.17 -5.19 -4.06
C ILE A 9 -6.05 -6.20 -3.80
N LEU A 10 -5.88 -7.19 -4.69
CA LEU A 10 -4.78 -8.15 -4.62
C LEU A 10 -3.49 -7.56 -5.20
N GLY A 11 -3.59 -6.63 -6.16
CA GLY A 11 -2.45 -5.97 -6.79
C GLY A 11 -1.52 -5.25 -5.83
N PRO A 12 -1.97 -4.33 -4.96
CA PRO A 12 -1.05 -3.61 -4.09
C PRO A 12 -0.32 -4.55 -3.12
N ARG A 13 -1.00 -5.57 -2.59
CA ARG A 13 -0.37 -6.62 -1.76
C ARG A 13 0.64 -7.45 -2.56
N ALA A 14 0.30 -7.88 -3.77
CA ALA A 14 1.20 -8.64 -4.63
C ALA A 14 2.41 -7.80 -5.09
N VAL A 15 2.19 -6.52 -5.41
CA VAL A 15 3.24 -5.57 -5.80
C VAL A 15 4.21 -5.34 -4.65
N ILE A 16 3.72 -5.21 -3.41
CA ILE A 16 4.59 -5.11 -2.23
C ILE A 16 5.53 -6.32 -2.16
N VAL A 17 5.00 -7.55 -2.27
CA VAL A 17 5.81 -8.77 -2.17
C VAL A 17 6.80 -8.89 -3.33
N VAL A 18 6.34 -8.68 -4.56
CA VAL A 18 7.18 -8.75 -5.77
C VAL A 18 8.27 -7.69 -5.73
N TRP A 19 7.94 -6.45 -5.39
CA TRP A 19 8.92 -5.36 -5.32
C TRP A 19 9.91 -5.56 -4.18
N TRP A 20 9.46 -6.05 -3.02
CA TRP A 20 10.35 -6.38 -1.92
C TRP A 20 11.39 -7.45 -2.31
N LEU A 21 10.97 -8.47 -3.07
CA LEU A 21 11.86 -9.48 -3.64
C LEU A 21 12.82 -8.93 -4.70
N LEU A 22 12.35 -8.02 -5.56
CA LEU A 22 13.14 -7.45 -6.65
C LEU A 22 14.16 -6.41 -6.17
N ALA A 23 13.84 -5.62 -5.14
CA ALA A 23 14.64 -4.48 -4.72
C ALA A 23 14.75 -4.34 -3.19
N PRO A 24 15.24 -5.34 -2.46
CA PRO A 24 15.28 -5.32 -0.99
C PRO A 24 16.07 -4.13 -0.39
N VAL A 25 17.03 -3.59 -1.15
CA VAL A 25 17.83 -2.42 -0.74
C VAL A 25 16.97 -1.14 -0.66
N THR A 26 15.99 -0.96 -1.56
CA THR A 26 15.10 0.22 -1.49
C THR A 26 14.24 0.19 -0.23
N TRP A 27 13.80 -1.00 0.17
CA TRP A 27 13.02 -1.22 1.38
C TRP A 27 13.88 -1.07 2.64
N SER A 28 15.14 -1.50 2.62
CA SER A 28 16.04 -1.29 3.76
C SER A 28 16.37 0.19 3.97
N VAL A 29 16.51 0.98 2.90
CA VAL A 29 16.70 2.42 2.97
C VAL A 29 15.42 3.13 3.44
N ALA A 30 14.26 2.76 2.92
CA ALA A 30 12.98 3.37 3.30
C ALA A 30 12.58 3.12 4.76
N PHE A 31 12.88 1.93 5.31
CA PHE A 31 12.48 1.53 6.67
C PHE A 31 13.64 1.36 7.65
N GLY A 32 14.85 1.78 7.29
CA GLY A 32 16.03 1.70 8.13
C GLY A 32 16.39 0.27 8.58
N GLY A 33 16.09 -0.74 7.75
CA GLY A 33 16.31 -2.15 8.07
C GLY A 33 15.26 -2.78 9.00
N THR A 34 14.22 -2.05 9.39
CA THR A 34 13.16 -2.58 10.28
C THR A 34 12.12 -3.32 9.47
N LEU A 35 12.03 -4.66 9.63
CA LEU A 35 11.04 -5.49 8.92
C LEU A 35 9.61 -5.35 9.47
N LEU A 36 9.45 -4.89 10.72
CA LEU A 36 8.14 -4.74 11.37
C LEU A 36 7.26 -3.68 10.69
N LEU A 37 7.83 -2.55 10.29
CA LEU A 37 7.10 -1.44 9.65
C LEU A 37 6.48 -1.84 8.30
N PRO A 38 7.21 -2.44 7.34
CA PRO A 38 6.62 -2.85 6.07
C PRO A 38 5.59 -3.98 6.23
N ILE A 39 5.74 -4.85 7.23
CA ILE A 39 4.73 -5.88 7.54
C ILE A 39 3.43 -5.25 8.08
N LEU A 40 3.55 -4.26 8.96
CA LEU A 40 2.40 -3.54 9.50
C LEU A 40 1.68 -2.75 8.40
N GLY A 41 2.47 -2.10 7.53
CA GLY A 41 1.98 -1.41 6.34
C GLY A 41 1.27 -2.35 5.36
N PHE A 42 1.83 -3.53 5.08
CA PHE A 42 1.18 -4.54 4.23
C PHE A 42 -0.20 -4.98 4.75
N LEU A 43 -0.37 -5.07 6.07
CA LEU A 43 -1.61 -5.57 6.66
C LEU A 43 -2.71 -4.49 6.68
N ILE A 44 -2.36 -3.28 7.11
CA ILE A 44 -3.32 -2.20 7.43
C ILE A 44 -3.45 -1.19 6.28
N LEU A 45 -2.36 -0.92 5.56
CA LEU A 45 -2.12 0.32 4.82
C LEU A 45 -1.27 0.06 3.54
N PRO A 46 -1.71 -0.84 2.64
CA PRO A 46 -0.87 -1.29 1.53
C PRO A 46 -0.52 -0.19 0.51
N TRP A 47 -1.42 0.73 0.20
CA TRP A 47 -1.16 1.82 -0.75
C TRP A 47 -0.21 2.87 -0.18
N THR A 48 -0.42 3.26 1.08
CA THR A 48 0.49 4.18 1.77
C THR A 48 1.88 3.61 1.90
N THR A 49 2.01 2.31 2.14
CA THR A 49 3.32 1.62 2.18
C THR A 49 4.05 1.74 0.85
N LEU A 50 3.37 1.51 -0.27
CA LEU A 50 3.96 1.65 -1.60
C LEU A 50 4.42 3.08 -1.88
N MET A 51 3.58 4.08 -1.60
CA MET A 51 3.95 5.48 -1.79
C MET A 51 5.09 5.90 -0.86
N TYR A 52 5.09 5.42 0.37
CA TYR A 52 6.16 5.69 1.33
C TYR A 52 7.49 5.12 0.85
N VAL A 53 7.54 3.87 0.37
CA VAL A 53 8.78 3.28 -0.19
C VAL A 53 9.29 4.05 -1.42
N LEU A 54 8.39 4.64 -2.19
CA LEU A 54 8.72 5.40 -3.39
C LEU A 54 9.38 6.75 -3.06
N VAL A 55 8.89 7.40 -2.00
CA VAL A 55 9.35 8.75 -1.61
C VAL A 55 10.48 8.69 -0.59
N ALA A 56 10.46 7.76 0.37
CA ALA A 56 11.38 7.72 1.49
C ALA A 56 12.88 7.76 1.10
N PRO A 57 13.35 7.09 0.03
CA PRO A 57 14.75 7.19 -0.40
C PRO A 57 15.16 8.59 -0.87
N GLY A 58 14.22 9.39 -1.40
CA GLY A 58 14.45 10.77 -1.84
C GLY A 58 14.16 11.83 -0.77
N GLY A 59 13.62 11.42 0.38
CA GLY A 59 13.10 12.30 1.42
C GLY A 59 11.66 12.74 1.14
N VAL A 60 10.84 12.82 2.19
CA VAL A 60 9.44 13.25 2.08
C VAL A 60 9.38 14.77 2.13
N VAL A 61 9.16 15.43 0.99
CA VAL A 61 9.17 16.91 0.90
C VAL A 61 8.04 17.46 0.02
N GLY A 62 7.49 18.61 0.42
CA GLY A 62 6.52 19.35 -0.41
C GLY A 62 5.26 18.57 -0.78
N VAL A 63 5.16 18.15 -2.04
CA VAL A 63 3.97 17.48 -2.62
C VAL A 63 3.83 16.02 -2.23
N ASP A 64 4.88 15.40 -1.68
CA ASP A 64 4.85 14.00 -1.27
C ASP A 64 3.83 13.73 -0.17
N PHE A 65 3.60 14.72 0.70
CA PHE A 65 2.56 14.66 1.72
C PHE A 65 1.15 14.53 1.12
N LEU A 66 0.91 15.16 -0.04
CA LEU A 66 -0.36 15.03 -0.76
C LEU A 66 -0.54 13.60 -1.30
N TRP A 67 0.53 13.02 -1.85
CA TRP A 67 0.52 11.63 -2.33
C TRP A 67 0.30 10.62 -1.22
N LEU A 68 0.96 10.81 -0.07
CA LEU A 68 0.75 9.97 1.12
C LEU A 68 -0.68 10.10 1.65
N ALA A 69 -1.24 11.31 1.69
CA ALA A 69 -2.63 11.53 2.08
C ALA A 69 -3.60 10.82 1.11
N LEU A 70 -3.38 10.93 -0.20
CA LEU A 70 -4.21 10.25 -1.19
C LEU A 70 -4.14 8.72 -1.07
N ALA A 71 -2.94 8.17 -0.84
CA ALA A 71 -2.74 6.75 -0.62
C ALA A 71 -3.48 6.27 0.64
N LEU A 72 -3.54 7.11 1.69
CA LEU A 72 -4.28 6.80 2.93
C LEU A 72 -5.79 6.73 2.65
N PHE A 73 -6.32 7.67 1.85
CA PHE A 73 -7.72 7.62 1.41
C PHE A 73 -7.99 6.38 0.55
N ALA A 74 -7.06 5.99 -0.34
CA ALA A 74 -7.18 4.78 -1.15
C ALA A 74 -7.20 3.51 -0.29
N ASP A 75 -6.40 3.46 0.78
CA ASP A 75 -6.45 2.37 1.76
C ASP A 75 -7.83 2.30 2.43
N ILE A 76 -8.37 3.42 2.93
CA ILE A 76 -9.70 3.47 3.55
C ILE A 76 -10.79 3.02 2.56
N ALA A 77 -10.74 3.51 1.32
CA ALA A 77 -11.68 3.12 0.27
C ALA A 77 -11.61 1.61 -0.05
N SER A 78 -10.40 1.04 -0.05
CA SER A 78 -10.18 -0.39 -0.27
C SER A 78 -10.78 -1.25 0.85
N HIS A 79 -10.69 -0.80 2.10
CA HIS A 79 -11.33 -1.46 3.24
C HIS A 79 -12.86 -1.32 3.22
N ALA A 80 -13.37 -0.16 2.80
CA ALA A 80 -14.81 0.09 2.71
C ALA A 80 -15.49 -0.72 1.58
N GLY A 81 -14.80 -0.99 0.48
CA GLY A 81 -15.32 -1.75 -0.67
C GLY A 81 -15.74 -3.19 -0.35
N GLY A 82 -15.12 -3.84 0.64
CA GLY A 82 -15.48 -5.20 1.06
C GLY A 82 -16.86 -5.31 1.75
N ASN A 83 -17.29 -4.24 2.42
CA ASN A 83 -18.56 -4.24 3.17
C ASN A 83 -19.80 -4.04 2.28
N VAL A 84 -19.64 -3.49 1.07
CA VAL A 84 -20.74 -3.30 0.13
C VAL A 84 -21.25 -4.64 -0.43
N TYR A 85 -20.37 -5.64 -0.58
CA TYR A 85 -20.75 -6.97 -1.05
C TYR A 85 -21.49 -7.82 0.00
N ARG A 86 -21.37 -7.50 1.30
CA ARG A 86 -22.03 -8.26 2.37
C ARG A 86 -23.53 -7.98 2.48
N ARG A 87 -24.02 -6.86 1.93
CA ARG A 87 -25.44 -6.45 2.00
C ARG A 87 -26.36 -7.09 0.95
N ARG A 88 -25.84 -7.96 0.07
CA ARG A 88 -26.66 -8.72 -0.91
C ARG A 88 -26.91 -10.19 -0.53
N ARG A 89 -26.62 -10.57 0.72
CA ARG A 89 -26.90 -11.91 1.27
C ARG A 89 -27.72 -11.85 2.57
N ALA A 90 -28.61 -10.87 2.70
CA ALA A 90 -29.65 -10.83 3.72
C ALA A 90 -31.00 -10.69 3.03
#